data_AF-A0A0J9T7H4-F1
#
_entry.id   AF-A0A0J9T7H4-F1
#
_cell.length_a   1.000
_cell.length_b   1.000
_cell.length_c   1.000
_cell.angle_alpha   90.00
_cell.angle_beta   90.00
_cell.angle_gamma   90.00
#
_symmetry.space_group_name_H-M   'P 1'
#
loop_
_entity.id
_entity.type
_entity.pdbx_description
1 polymer ?
#
loop_
_entity_poly.entity_id
_entity_poly.type
_entity_poly.pdbx_seq_one_letter_code
_entity_poly.pdbx_strand_id
1 'polypeptide(L)'
;MASTTLEKATEDLELDKIYKEYFKTSGKSKYESECDAINKGKPDDAKAKELCKKLLYFLETIASLPKQSENADRCSYLRYWLYDEIGKIQTKHSTKISQIPFVKDLFVIGNKVNDKIKTNTCVLPNPENNIDLDEWKKRKLSYIYFENYDKIKQLSSSNDKAKCKKYSEYVKSFNTLFEKYKKDHCDGQSKSTITCKTRKGCRFNICRTCKGHSSCRVTKWKSNNVTTYRNGTPNRTLITRD
;
A
#
# COMPACT_ATOMS: atom_id res chain seq x y z
N MET A 1 4.07 11.53 16.17
CA MET A 1 4.06 10.71 17.39
C MET A 1 3.13 9.50 17.30
N ALA A 2 1.81 9.65 17.05
CA ALA A 2 0.88 8.50 16.99
C ALA A 2 1.23 7.44 15.92
N SER A 3 1.76 7.85 14.76
CA SER A 3 2.17 6.94 13.68
C SER A 3 3.33 6.02 14.10
N THR A 4 4.33 6.55 14.80
CA THR A 4 5.53 5.81 15.25
C THR A 4 5.19 4.71 16.26
N THR A 5 4.25 4.96 17.18
CA THR A 5 3.79 3.93 18.13
C THR A 5 3.05 2.80 17.42
N LEU A 6 2.22 3.13 16.42
CA LEU A 6 1.47 2.14 15.66
C LEU A 6 2.36 1.30 14.74
N GLU A 7 3.40 1.90 14.15
CA GLU A 7 4.42 1.18 13.39
C GLU A 7 5.09 0.11 14.25
N LYS A 8 5.67 0.51 15.38
CA LYS A 8 6.33 -0.43 16.30
C LYS A 8 5.38 -1.56 16.72
N ALA A 9 4.14 -1.23 17.08
CA ALA A 9 3.15 -2.23 17.43
C ALA A 9 2.79 -3.18 16.26
N THR A 10 2.80 -2.68 15.01
CA THR A 10 2.60 -3.50 13.81
C THR A 10 3.72 -4.52 13.64
N GLU A 11 4.96 -4.09 13.87
CA GLU A 11 6.16 -4.96 13.80
C GLU A 11 6.19 -5.98 14.95
N ASP A 12 5.95 -5.53 16.19
CA ASP A 12 5.95 -6.38 17.39
C ASP A 12 4.88 -7.49 17.32
N LEU A 13 3.83 -7.30 16.52
CA LEU A 13 2.76 -8.27 16.27
C LEU A 13 2.96 -9.09 14.99
N GLU A 14 4.07 -8.86 14.28
CA GLU A 14 4.41 -9.49 13.00
C GLU A 14 3.26 -9.38 11.99
N LEU A 15 2.58 -8.23 11.95
CA LEU A 15 1.48 -7.98 11.00
C LEU A 15 2.03 -7.55 9.62
N ASP A 16 3.23 -6.98 9.59
CA ASP A 16 3.92 -6.57 8.37
C ASP A 16 4.89 -7.63 7.82
N LYS A 17 4.86 -8.85 8.35
CA LYS A 17 5.77 -9.94 7.96
C LYS A 17 5.71 -10.25 6.46
N ILE A 18 4.52 -10.41 5.89
CA ILE A 18 4.32 -10.67 4.46
C ILE A 18 4.88 -9.51 3.62
N TYR A 19 4.61 -8.27 4.04
CA TYR A 19 5.15 -7.07 3.39
C TYR A 19 6.68 -7.10 3.36
N LYS A 20 7.32 -7.38 4.51
CA LYS A 20 8.78 -7.50 4.62
C LYS A 20 9.33 -8.63 3.75
N GLU A 21 8.68 -9.79 3.72
CA GLU A 21 9.08 -10.94 2.91
C GLU A 21 9.03 -10.64 1.41
N TYR A 22 7.99 -9.94 0.93
CA TYR A 22 7.83 -9.61 -0.48
C TYR A 22 8.94 -8.72 -1.05
N PHE A 23 9.53 -7.84 -0.23
CA PHE A 23 10.53 -6.85 -0.67
C PHE A 23 11.89 -7.00 0.02
N LYS A 24 12.17 -8.17 0.62
CA LYS A 24 13.40 -8.42 1.38
C LYS A 24 14.66 -8.36 0.51
N THR A 25 14.59 -8.92 -0.69
CA THR A 25 15.74 -9.08 -1.59
C THR A 25 15.40 -8.54 -2.96
N SER A 26 16.19 -7.58 -3.42
CA SER A 26 16.16 -7.10 -4.81
C SER A 26 17.31 -7.71 -5.61
N GLY A 27 17.09 -7.93 -6.91
CA GLY A 27 18.11 -8.35 -7.86
C GLY A 27 18.32 -7.33 -8.98
N LYS A 28 18.87 -7.81 -10.10
CA LYS A 28 19.01 -7.01 -11.32
C LYS A 28 17.81 -7.26 -12.24
N SER A 29 17.21 -6.18 -12.75
CA SER A 29 16.21 -6.28 -13.82
C SER A 29 16.88 -6.22 -15.17
N LYS A 30 16.33 -6.92 -16.17
CA LYS A 30 16.76 -6.77 -17.57
C LYS A 30 16.55 -5.37 -18.14
N TYR A 31 15.76 -4.55 -17.46
CA TYR A 31 15.47 -3.17 -17.85
C TYR A 31 16.24 -2.13 -17.03
N GLU A 32 17.27 -2.51 -16.27
CA GLU A 32 17.96 -1.58 -15.35
C GLU A 32 18.56 -0.34 -16.03
N SER A 33 18.90 -0.43 -17.33
CA SER A 33 19.42 0.69 -18.12
C SER A 33 18.39 1.80 -18.35
N GLU A 34 17.09 1.49 -18.25
CA GLU A 34 16.04 2.52 -18.31
C GLU A 34 16.15 3.52 -17.16
N CYS A 35 16.80 3.14 -16.06
CA CYS A 35 17.01 4.01 -14.91
C CYS A 35 18.13 5.05 -15.14
N ASP A 36 18.93 4.97 -16.20
CA ASP A 36 19.99 5.95 -16.44
C ASP A 36 19.45 7.36 -16.74
N ALA A 37 18.19 7.44 -17.17
CA ALA A 37 17.47 8.67 -17.45
C ALA A 37 16.89 9.36 -16.20
N ILE A 38 16.80 8.66 -15.05
CA ILE A 38 16.13 9.21 -13.86
C ILE A 38 16.94 10.35 -13.24
N ASN A 39 16.27 11.46 -12.88
CA ASN A 39 16.81 12.50 -12.00
C ASN A 39 18.21 13.04 -12.36
N LYS A 40 18.57 12.98 -13.64
CA LYS A 40 19.94 13.23 -14.12
C LYS A 40 20.43 14.62 -13.72
N GLY A 41 21.56 14.67 -13.01
CA GLY A 41 22.21 15.91 -12.61
C GLY A 41 21.64 16.60 -11.37
N LYS A 42 20.76 15.94 -10.60
CA LYS A 42 20.23 16.47 -9.32
C LYS A 42 20.87 15.79 -8.10
N PRO A 43 20.83 16.39 -6.89
CA PRO A 43 21.51 15.87 -5.70
C PRO A 43 21.17 14.42 -5.32
N ASP A 44 19.93 13.97 -5.61
CA ASP A 44 19.45 12.63 -5.27
C ASP A 44 19.55 11.62 -6.43
N ASP A 45 20.31 11.92 -7.49
CA ASP A 45 20.41 11.09 -8.71
C ASP A 45 20.79 9.63 -8.38
N ALA A 46 21.85 9.42 -7.59
CA ALA A 46 22.32 8.06 -7.25
C ALA A 46 21.28 7.24 -6.47
N LYS A 47 20.64 7.84 -5.45
CA LYS A 47 19.60 7.17 -4.66
C LYS A 47 18.34 6.91 -5.47
N ALA A 48 17.95 7.86 -6.33
CA ALA A 48 16.83 7.69 -7.25
C ALA A 48 17.09 6.57 -8.26
N LYS A 49 18.30 6.47 -8.81
CA LYS A 49 18.74 5.38 -9.68
C LYS A 49 18.66 4.03 -8.98
N GLU A 50 19.16 3.93 -7.76
CA GLU A 50 19.08 2.69 -6.97
C GLU A 50 17.62 2.25 -6.74
N LEU A 51 16.76 3.18 -6.32
CA LEU A 51 15.33 2.93 -6.13
C LEU A 51 14.65 2.49 -7.43
N CYS A 52 14.95 3.16 -8.54
CA CYS A 52 14.45 2.80 -9.86
C CYS A 52 14.80 1.35 -10.21
N LYS A 53 16.06 0.94 -10.04
CA LYS A 53 16.50 -0.43 -10.34
C LYS A 53 15.75 -1.46 -9.50
N LYS A 54 15.55 -1.19 -8.20
CA LYS A 54 14.76 -2.05 -7.31
C LYS A 54 13.30 -2.14 -7.76
N LEU A 55 12.68 -1.01 -8.11
CA LEU A 55 11.31 -0.97 -8.62
C LEU A 55 11.17 -1.85 -9.87
N LEU A 56 12.06 -1.70 -10.85
CA LEU A 56 12.03 -2.49 -12.08
C LEU A 56 12.20 -3.99 -11.82
N TYR A 57 13.09 -4.35 -10.90
CA TYR A 57 13.25 -5.75 -10.47
C TYR A 57 11.95 -6.30 -9.88
N PHE A 58 11.27 -5.56 -9.01
CA PHE A 58 10.02 -6.02 -8.42
C PHE A 58 8.88 -6.09 -9.44
N LEU A 59 8.76 -5.14 -10.37
CA LEU A 59 7.77 -5.21 -11.45
C LEU A 59 7.94 -6.48 -12.28
N GLU A 60 9.18 -6.80 -12.66
CA GLU A 60 9.51 -8.00 -13.43
C GLU A 60 9.25 -9.29 -12.63
N THR A 61 9.70 -9.32 -11.37
CA THR A 61 9.56 -10.49 -10.49
C THR A 61 8.10 -10.77 -10.14
N ILE A 62 7.31 -9.72 -9.90
CA ILE A 62 5.89 -9.88 -9.59
C ILE A 62 5.14 -10.37 -10.83
N ALA A 63 5.45 -9.84 -12.01
CA ALA A 63 4.80 -10.25 -13.26
C ALA A 63 5.13 -11.69 -13.69
N SER A 64 6.29 -12.23 -13.28
CA SER A 64 6.67 -13.61 -13.55
C SER A 64 6.03 -14.64 -12.62
N LEU A 65 5.28 -14.20 -11.60
CA LEU A 65 4.60 -15.13 -10.69
C LEU A 65 3.55 -15.98 -11.41
N PRO A 66 3.48 -17.29 -11.13
CA PRO A 66 2.59 -18.21 -11.84
C PRO A 66 1.12 -17.99 -11.49
N LYS A 67 0.82 -17.54 -10.27
CA LYS A 67 -0.55 -17.33 -9.80
C LYS A 67 -0.91 -15.85 -9.83
N GLN A 68 -2.00 -15.55 -10.54
CA GLN A 68 -2.54 -14.21 -10.66
C GLN A 68 -2.93 -13.60 -9.30
N SER A 69 -3.41 -14.41 -8.36
CA SER A 69 -3.74 -13.92 -7.01
C SER A 69 -2.50 -13.47 -6.23
N GLU A 70 -1.41 -14.24 -6.29
CA GLU A 70 -0.14 -13.88 -5.63
C GLU A 70 0.46 -12.61 -6.25
N ASN A 71 0.36 -12.48 -7.57
CA ASN A 71 0.71 -11.25 -8.29
C ASN A 71 -0.10 -10.05 -7.79
N ALA A 72 -1.43 -10.17 -7.74
CA ALA A 72 -2.31 -9.09 -7.31
C ALA A 72 -2.01 -8.64 -5.87
N ASP A 73 -1.78 -9.58 -4.95
CA ASP A 73 -1.43 -9.27 -3.57
C ASP A 73 -0.08 -8.52 -3.49
N ARG A 74 0.95 -8.99 -4.21
CA ARG A 74 2.26 -8.30 -4.23
C ARG A 74 2.20 -6.94 -4.87
N CYS A 75 1.47 -6.78 -5.99
CA CYS A 75 1.27 -5.48 -6.61
C CYS A 75 0.61 -4.50 -5.63
N SER A 76 -0.33 -4.99 -4.81
CA SER A 76 -1.02 -4.16 -3.81
C SER A 76 -0.08 -3.62 -2.74
N TYR A 77 0.86 -4.44 -2.29
CA TYR A 77 1.90 -3.99 -1.38
C TYR A 77 3.00 -3.14 -2.05
N LEU A 78 3.31 -3.37 -3.33
CA LEU A 78 4.40 -2.70 -4.06
C LEU A 78 4.27 -1.18 -4.01
N ARG A 79 3.04 -0.66 -4.10
CA ARG A 79 2.79 0.77 -4.00
C ARG A 79 3.27 1.34 -2.66
N TYR A 80 2.92 0.68 -1.56
CA TYR A 80 3.31 1.14 -0.23
C TYR A 80 4.82 1.02 -0.01
N TRP A 81 5.43 -0.04 -0.54
CA TRP A 81 6.89 -0.18 -0.57
C TRP A 81 7.56 0.97 -1.31
N LEU A 82 7.06 1.32 -2.49
CA LEU A 82 7.63 2.41 -3.29
C LEU A 82 7.60 3.74 -2.54
N TYR A 83 6.48 4.08 -1.89
CA TYR A 83 6.36 5.32 -1.12
C TYR A 83 7.22 5.33 0.15
N ASP A 84 7.37 4.20 0.83
CA ASP A 84 8.31 4.06 1.96
C ASP A 84 9.75 4.34 1.51
N GLU A 85 10.18 3.76 0.40
CA GLU A 85 11.53 3.98 -0.13
C GLU A 85 11.74 5.44 -0.59
N ILE A 86 10.73 6.06 -1.22
CA ILE A 86 10.77 7.49 -1.54
C ILE A 86 10.98 8.31 -0.25
N GLY A 87 10.28 7.97 0.84
CA GLY A 87 10.41 8.65 2.13
C GLY A 87 11.78 8.46 2.80
N LYS A 88 12.51 7.40 2.49
CA LYS A 88 13.90 7.21 2.95
C LYS A 88 14.88 8.15 2.24
N ILE A 89 14.56 8.56 1.01
CA ILE A 89 15.36 9.51 0.22
C ILE A 89 14.97 10.94 0.58
N GLN A 90 13.66 11.25 0.51
CA GLN A 90 13.10 12.55 0.87
C GLN A 90 12.71 12.56 2.36
N THR A 91 13.63 12.96 3.23
CA THR A 91 13.44 12.92 4.69
C THR A 91 12.47 13.96 5.24
N LYS A 92 12.13 15.01 4.46
CA LYS A 92 11.05 15.94 4.82
C LYS A 92 9.70 15.34 4.43
N HIS A 93 9.08 14.62 5.37
CA HIS A 93 7.84 13.86 5.12
C HIS A 93 6.59 14.73 4.86
N SER A 94 6.63 16.02 5.18
CA SER A 94 5.59 17.00 4.82
C SER A 94 5.67 17.48 3.37
N THR A 95 6.73 17.12 2.64
CA THR A 95 6.84 17.40 1.21
C THR A 95 5.80 16.59 0.44
N LYS A 96 5.05 17.26 -0.43
CA LYS A 96 4.10 16.58 -1.34
C LYS A 96 4.88 15.69 -2.31
N ILE A 97 4.37 14.50 -2.58
CA ILE A 97 5.00 13.54 -3.50
C ILE A 97 5.30 14.16 -4.88
N SER A 98 4.41 15.00 -5.40
CA SER A 98 4.57 15.69 -6.69
C SER A 98 5.72 16.68 -6.74
N GLN A 99 6.20 17.15 -5.59
CA GLN A 99 7.30 18.11 -5.48
C GLN A 99 8.67 17.42 -5.42
N ILE A 100 8.70 16.08 -5.29
CA ILE A 100 9.94 15.32 -5.19
C ILE A 100 10.52 15.14 -6.60
N PRO A 101 11.73 15.67 -6.89
CA PRO A 101 12.23 15.83 -8.26
C PRO A 101 12.28 14.55 -9.10
N PHE A 102 12.57 13.40 -8.48
CA PHE A 102 12.74 12.12 -9.18
C PHE A 102 11.46 11.29 -9.30
N VAL A 103 10.39 11.64 -8.56
CA VAL A 103 9.19 10.81 -8.47
C VAL A 103 8.48 10.73 -9.83
N LYS A 104 8.37 11.84 -10.55
CA LYS A 104 7.72 11.83 -11.87
C LYS A 104 8.42 10.86 -12.83
N ASP A 105 9.75 10.95 -12.91
CA ASP A 105 10.57 10.11 -13.79
C ASP A 105 10.47 8.64 -13.39
N LEU A 106 10.51 8.35 -12.07
CA LEU A 106 10.38 6.99 -11.52
C LEU A 106 9.10 6.29 -12.00
N PHE A 107 7.96 6.98 -11.93
CA PHE A 107 6.67 6.42 -12.36
C PHE A 107 6.57 6.29 -13.88
N VAL A 108 7.12 7.25 -14.64
CA VAL A 108 7.18 7.17 -16.11
C VAL A 108 8.01 5.96 -16.56
N ILE A 109 9.20 5.77 -15.98
CA ILE A 109 10.08 4.63 -16.29
C ILE A 109 9.42 3.31 -15.91
N GLY A 110 8.82 3.22 -14.73
CA GLY A 110 8.10 2.01 -14.29
C GLY A 110 6.95 1.63 -15.24
N ASN A 111 6.15 2.61 -15.68
CA ASN A 111 5.07 2.37 -16.64
C ASN A 111 5.59 1.94 -18.02
N LYS A 112 6.66 2.58 -18.52
CA LYS A 112 7.35 2.17 -19.75
C LYS A 112 7.81 0.71 -19.69
N VAL A 113 8.29 0.25 -18.54
CA VAL A 113 8.71 -1.15 -18.34
C VAL A 113 7.51 -2.09 -18.26
N ASN A 114 6.43 -1.71 -17.58
CA ASN A 114 5.18 -2.48 -17.58
C ASN A 114 4.67 -2.73 -19.00
N ASP A 115 4.71 -1.74 -19.89
CA ASP A 115 4.28 -1.90 -21.29
C ASP A 115 5.10 -2.97 -22.02
N LYS A 116 6.36 -3.19 -21.62
CA LYS A 116 7.22 -4.26 -22.16
C LYS A 116 6.97 -5.63 -21.55
N ILE A 117 6.41 -5.71 -20.33
CA ILE A 117 6.21 -6.95 -19.57
C ILE A 117 4.98 -7.76 -20.05
N LYS A 118 4.06 -7.16 -20.82
CA LYS A 118 2.90 -7.77 -21.52
C LYS A 118 1.83 -8.48 -20.66
N THR A 119 2.16 -9.13 -19.54
CA THR A 119 1.20 -9.88 -18.69
C THR A 119 1.45 -9.66 -17.21
N ASN A 120 0.41 -9.78 -16.38
CA ASN A 120 0.49 -9.74 -14.92
C ASN A 120 1.23 -8.49 -14.37
N THR A 121 1.06 -7.35 -15.04
CA THR A 121 1.76 -6.11 -14.67
C THR A 121 1.13 -5.46 -13.44
N CYS A 122 1.95 -4.84 -12.60
CA CYS A 122 1.45 -4.00 -11.52
C CYS A 122 1.15 -2.60 -12.04
N VAL A 123 -0.09 -2.15 -11.93
CA VAL A 123 -0.46 -0.78 -12.33
C VAL A 123 0.21 0.25 -11.42
N LEU A 124 1.09 1.08 -11.97
CA LEU A 124 1.66 2.23 -11.27
C LEU A 124 0.82 3.47 -11.57
N PRO A 125 0.01 3.96 -10.62
CA PRO A 125 -0.83 5.13 -10.85
C PRO A 125 0.04 6.36 -11.04
N ASN A 126 -0.52 7.43 -11.60
CA ASN A 126 0.14 8.72 -11.46
C ASN A 126 0.29 9.09 -9.98
N PRO A 127 1.42 9.70 -9.57
CA PRO A 127 1.61 10.15 -8.20
C PRO A 127 0.48 11.06 -7.75
N GLU A 128 -0.05 10.84 -6.54
CA GLU A 128 -1.12 11.70 -6.00
C GLU A 128 -0.55 13.07 -5.61
N ASN A 129 -0.95 14.10 -6.36
CA ASN A 129 -0.28 15.42 -6.29
C ASN A 129 -0.40 16.17 -4.96
N ASN A 130 -1.44 15.88 -4.17
CA ASN A 130 -1.76 16.59 -2.92
C ASN A 130 -1.53 15.73 -1.67
N ILE A 131 -0.79 14.64 -1.81
CA ILE A 131 -0.53 13.72 -0.71
C ILE A 131 0.95 13.80 -0.35
N ASP A 132 1.21 13.96 0.94
CA ASP A 132 2.55 13.94 1.53
C ASP A 132 2.97 12.53 1.96
N LEU A 133 4.23 12.37 2.38
CA LEU A 133 4.76 11.06 2.78
C LEU A 133 4.17 10.58 4.11
N ASP A 134 3.82 11.49 5.01
CA ASP A 134 3.17 11.16 6.27
C ASP A 134 1.81 10.50 6.05
N GLU A 135 1.05 10.98 5.07
CA GLU A 135 -0.22 10.40 4.65
C GLU A 135 -0.03 9.01 4.03
N TRP A 136 0.97 8.82 3.16
CA TRP A 136 1.30 7.49 2.61
C TRP A 136 1.63 6.45 3.69
N LYS A 137 2.37 6.86 4.72
CA LYS A 137 2.70 6.02 5.88
C LYS A 137 1.44 5.60 6.66
N LYS A 138 0.49 6.51 6.88
CA LYS A 138 -0.82 6.17 7.50
C LYS A 138 -1.62 5.20 6.64
N ARG A 139 -1.62 5.40 5.32
CA ARG A 139 -2.30 4.51 4.36
C ARG A 139 -1.70 3.11 4.36
N LYS A 140 -0.36 2.98 4.42
CA LYS A 140 0.33 1.69 4.56
C LYS A 140 -0.09 0.96 5.83
N LEU A 141 -0.06 1.64 6.99
CA LEU A 141 -0.47 1.05 8.27
C LEU A 141 -1.92 0.56 8.23
N SER A 142 -2.79 1.36 7.60
CA SER A 142 -4.19 0.98 7.38
C SER A 142 -4.31 -0.24 6.48
N TYR A 143 -3.54 -0.31 5.40
CA TYR A 143 -3.54 -1.46 4.50
C TYR A 143 -3.11 -2.74 5.24
N ILE A 144 -2.01 -2.69 6.01
CA ILE A 144 -1.55 -3.82 6.82
C ILE A 144 -2.62 -4.26 7.83
N TYR A 145 -3.29 -3.32 8.49
CA TYR A 145 -4.39 -3.63 9.40
C TYR A 145 -5.52 -4.40 8.69
N PHE A 146 -5.97 -3.92 7.53
CA PHE A 146 -7.10 -4.53 6.82
C PHE A 146 -6.75 -5.89 6.22
N GLU A 147 -5.54 -6.05 5.67
CA GLU A 147 -5.07 -7.35 5.16
C GLU A 147 -4.91 -8.38 6.28
N ASN A 148 -4.60 -7.94 7.51
CA ASN A 148 -4.52 -8.81 8.68
C ASN A 148 -5.82 -8.86 9.49
N TYR A 149 -6.95 -8.37 8.97
CA TYR A 149 -8.20 -8.26 9.73
C TYR A 149 -8.62 -9.60 10.35
N ASP A 150 -8.53 -10.70 9.61
CA ASP A 150 -8.95 -12.01 10.11
C ASP A 150 -8.00 -12.56 11.19
N LYS A 151 -6.68 -12.36 11.05
CA LYS A 151 -5.68 -12.67 12.09
C LYS A 151 -5.98 -11.86 13.36
N ILE A 152 -6.18 -10.55 13.21
CA ILE A 152 -6.53 -9.65 14.32
C ILE A 152 -7.84 -10.13 14.97
N LYS A 153 -8.87 -10.43 14.19
CA LYS A 153 -10.19 -10.89 14.66
C LYS A 153 -10.11 -12.21 15.42
N GLN A 154 -9.36 -13.19 14.92
CA GLN A 154 -9.16 -14.48 15.58
C GLN A 154 -8.49 -14.29 16.95
N LEU A 155 -7.43 -13.49 17.00
CA LEU A 155 -6.68 -13.22 18.23
C LEU A 155 -7.49 -12.40 19.23
N SER A 156 -8.37 -11.52 18.72
CA SER A 156 -9.36 -10.78 19.52
C SER A 156 -10.46 -11.66 20.13
N SER A 157 -10.55 -12.92 19.70
CA SER A 157 -11.52 -13.90 20.19
C SER A 157 -10.84 -14.98 21.05
N SER A 158 -9.52 -14.85 21.31
CA SER A 158 -8.75 -15.77 22.14
C SER A 158 -9.07 -15.59 23.63
N ASN A 159 -9.00 -16.68 24.41
CA ASN A 159 -9.08 -16.66 25.87
C ASN A 159 -7.75 -16.27 26.55
N ASP A 160 -6.68 -16.09 25.77
CA ASP A 160 -5.36 -15.65 26.25
C ASP A 160 -5.39 -14.16 26.61
N LYS A 161 -5.40 -13.87 27.92
CA LYS A 161 -5.46 -12.50 28.46
C LYS A 161 -4.28 -11.62 28.01
N ALA A 162 -3.07 -12.18 27.90
CA ALA A 162 -1.88 -11.43 27.52
C ALA A 162 -1.94 -11.04 26.03
N LYS A 163 -2.30 -11.99 25.15
CA LYS A 163 -2.55 -11.71 23.74
C LYS A 163 -3.70 -10.73 23.56
N CYS A 164 -4.82 -10.91 24.27
CA CYS A 164 -5.93 -9.96 24.25
C CYS A 164 -5.48 -8.54 24.55
N LYS A 165 -4.68 -8.33 25.61
CA LYS A 165 -4.18 -7.00 25.99
C LYS A 165 -3.37 -6.38 24.84
N LYS A 166 -2.35 -7.08 24.34
CA LYS A 166 -1.46 -6.60 23.27
C LYS A 166 -2.22 -6.21 21.99
N TYR A 167 -3.13 -7.08 21.52
CA TYR A 167 -3.91 -6.81 20.32
C TYR A 167 -4.97 -5.72 20.55
N SER A 168 -5.55 -5.62 21.76
CA SER A 168 -6.50 -4.56 22.09
C SER A 168 -5.86 -3.18 22.06
N GLU A 169 -4.63 -3.06 22.54
CA GLU A 169 -3.85 -1.81 22.52
C GLU A 169 -3.56 -1.41 21.08
N TYR A 170 -3.10 -2.35 20.24
CA TYR A 170 -2.91 -2.13 18.81
C TYR A 170 -4.18 -1.66 18.10
N VAL A 171 -5.32 -2.34 18.31
CA VAL A 171 -6.59 -1.98 17.68
C VAL A 171 -7.08 -0.62 18.16
N LYS A 172 -6.89 -0.28 19.44
CA LYS A 172 -7.20 1.06 19.97
C LYS A 172 -6.34 2.13 19.29
N SER A 173 -5.02 1.92 19.19
CA SER A 173 -4.12 2.84 18.50
C SER A 173 -4.51 3.04 17.03
N PHE A 174 -4.85 1.95 16.33
CA PHE A 174 -5.34 2.03 14.96
C PHE A 174 -6.66 2.80 14.85
N ASN A 175 -7.64 2.51 15.71
CA ASN A 175 -8.92 3.19 15.71
C ASN A 175 -8.76 4.70 15.96
N THR A 176 -7.88 5.12 16.87
CA THR A 176 -7.58 6.54 17.09
C THR A 176 -7.02 7.21 15.84
N LEU A 177 -6.09 6.54 15.12
CA LEU A 177 -5.58 7.03 13.84
C LEU A 177 -6.71 7.16 12.81
N PHE A 178 -7.54 6.13 12.72
CA PHE A 178 -8.59 6.02 11.71
C PHE A 178 -9.77 6.98 11.95
N GLU A 179 -10.16 7.24 13.19
CA GLU A 179 -11.17 8.25 13.50
C GLU A 179 -10.67 9.66 13.19
N LYS A 180 -9.40 9.96 13.48
CA LYS A 180 -8.79 11.23 13.05
C LYS A 180 -8.79 11.34 11.53
N TYR A 181 -8.38 10.28 10.85
CA TYR A 181 -8.40 10.20 9.39
C TYR A 181 -9.79 10.47 8.80
N LYS A 182 -10.81 9.83 9.38
CA LYS A 182 -12.20 9.99 8.98
C LYS A 182 -12.67 11.42 9.18
N LYS A 183 -12.35 12.05 10.31
CA LYS A 183 -12.68 13.45 10.56
C LYS A 183 -12.05 14.38 9.52
N ASP A 184 -10.78 14.14 9.19
CA ASP A 184 -10.01 14.98 8.28
C ASP A 184 -10.42 14.80 6.80
N HIS A 185 -10.98 13.65 6.42
CA HIS A 185 -11.20 13.29 5.00
C HIS A 185 -12.60 12.79 4.62
N CYS A 186 -13.46 12.46 5.58
CA CYS A 186 -14.73 11.77 5.35
C CYS A 186 -15.93 12.44 6.08
N ASP A 187 -15.71 13.33 7.07
CA ASP A 187 -16.81 14.11 7.68
C ASP A 187 -17.40 15.14 6.68
N GLY A 188 -18.72 15.11 6.52
CA GLY A 188 -19.48 15.93 5.54
C GLY A 188 -19.94 15.18 4.28
N GLN A 189 -19.54 13.92 4.07
CA GLN A 189 -19.98 13.11 2.92
C GLN A 189 -20.98 12.03 3.37
N SER A 190 -22.23 12.13 2.89
CA SER A 190 -23.38 11.27 3.26
C SER A 190 -23.24 9.76 2.99
N LYS A 191 -22.07 9.29 2.51
CA LYS A 191 -21.84 7.90 2.06
C LYS A 191 -20.66 7.18 2.74
N SER A 192 -20.01 7.78 3.73
CA SER A 192 -18.96 7.07 4.48
C SER A 192 -19.48 6.40 5.75
N THR A 193 -19.74 5.09 5.65
CA THR A 193 -20.10 4.25 6.80
C THR A 193 -18.90 3.42 7.24
N ILE A 194 -18.46 3.61 8.48
CA ILE A 194 -17.54 2.69 9.15
C ILE A 194 -18.39 1.66 9.88
N THR A 195 -18.20 0.38 9.56
CA THR A 195 -18.81 -0.70 10.34
C THR A 195 -17.76 -1.27 11.29
N CYS A 196 -17.81 -0.87 12.55
CA CYS A 196 -17.08 -1.53 13.63
C CYS A 196 -18.03 -2.47 14.37
N LYS A 197 -17.56 -3.65 14.75
CA LYS A 197 -18.34 -4.60 15.57
C LYS A 197 -17.61 -4.89 16.86
N THR A 198 -18.32 -4.78 17.99
CA THR A 198 -17.84 -5.23 19.30
C THR A 198 -17.79 -6.76 19.34
N ARG A 199 -16.69 -7.33 19.82
CA ARG A 199 -16.54 -8.79 19.98
C ARG A 199 -16.57 -9.20 21.44
N LYS A 200 -17.30 -10.29 21.74
CA LYS A 200 -17.59 -10.75 23.12
C LYS A 200 -16.34 -11.22 23.91
N GLY A 201 -15.24 -11.56 23.24
CA GLY A 201 -13.97 -11.98 23.87
C GLY A 201 -13.24 -10.80 24.52
N CYS A 202 -12.30 -10.18 23.81
CA CYS A 202 -11.49 -9.09 24.36
C CYS A 202 -12.22 -7.71 24.49
N ARG A 203 -13.55 -7.63 24.26
CA ARG A 203 -14.40 -6.42 24.38
C ARG A 203 -13.85 -5.14 23.72
N PHE A 204 -13.51 -5.18 22.43
CA PHE A 204 -13.21 -3.97 21.64
C PHE A 204 -13.82 -4.00 20.23
N ASN A 205 -13.85 -2.83 19.58
CA ASN A 205 -14.41 -2.60 18.26
C ASN A 205 -13.34 -2.81 17.18
N ILE A 206 -13.60 -3.70 16.22
CA ILE A 206 -12.76 -3.90 15.03
C ILE A 206 -13.50 -3.36 13.82
N CYS A 207 -12.88 -2.46 13.07
CA CYS A 207 -13.52 -1.75 11.96
C CYS A 207 -13.18 -2.42 10.62
N ARG A 208 -14.20 -2.73 9.80
CA ARG A 208 -14.04 -3.56 8.59
C ARG A 208 -13.87 -2.77 7.29
N THR A 209 -14.47 -1.59 7.15
CA THR A 209 -14.40 -0.80 5.90
C THR A 209 -14.66 0.69 6.13
N CYS A 210 -13.99 1.55 5.36
CA CYS A 210 -14.50 2.87 5.00
C CYS A 210 -14.97 2.83 3.54
N LYS A 211 -16.23 3.18 3.25
CA LYS A 211 -16.72 3.42 1.89
C LYS A 211 -16.82 4.94 1.68
N GLY A 212 -16.76 5.47 0.45
CA GLY A 212 -17.14 6.87 0.18
C GLY A 212 -16.09 7.79 -0.47
N HIS A 213 -14.80 7.70 -0.10
CA HIS A 213 -13.75 8.58 -0.65
C HIS A 213 -12.54 7.79 -1.19
N SER A 214 -11.76 8.33 -2.14
CA SER A 214 -10.54 7.69 -2.67
C SER A 214 -9.48 7.50 -1.58
N SER A 215 -9.39 8.46 -0.65
CA SER A 215 -8.51 8.41 0.52
C SER A 215 -8.99 7.37 1.55
N CYS A 216 -10.31 7.22 1.71
CA CYS A 216 -10.95 6.21 2.56
C CYS A 216 -10.95 4.78 1.90
N ARG A 217 -10.57 4.63 0.61
CA ARG A 217 -10.48 3.34 -0.11
C ARG A 217 -9.13 2.64 0.11
N VAL A 218 -8.78 2.38 1.36
CA VAL A 218 -7.62 1.54 1.67
C VAL A 218 -7.83 0.09 1.17
N THR A 219 -9.08 -0.35 1.05
CA THR A 219 -9.48 -1.73 0.69
C THR A 219 -9.81 -1.95 -0.79
N LYS A 220 -9.75 -0.92 -1.64
CA LYS A 220 -10.13 -1.03 -3.06
C LYS A 220 -8.92 -1.02 -4.01
N TRP A 221 -7.76 -1.42 -3.51
CA TRP A 221 -6.63 -1.86 -4.33
C TRP A 221 -6.60 -3.37 -4.55
N LYS A 222 -7.68 -4.12 -4.25
CA LYS A 222 -7.86 -5.40 -4.95
C LYS A 222 -8.00 -5.08 -6.44
N SER A 223 -7.08 -5.61 -7.23
CA SER A 223 -6.92 -5.43 -8.66
C SER A 223 -8.23 -5.68 -9.43
N ASN A 224 -9.11 -4.70 -9.53
CA ASN A 224 -10.25 -4.80 -10.43
C ASN A 224 -9.87 -4.55 -11.89
N ASN A 225 -8.60 -4.29 -12.20
CA ASN A 225 -8.13 -4.12 -13.57
C ASN A 225 -6.91 -5.02 -13.82
N VAL A 226 -7.15 -6.32 -13.97
CA VAL A 226 -6.31 -7.13 -14.85
C VAL A 226 -6.89 -6.91 -16.25
N THR A 227 -6.31 -5.97 -17.00
CA THR A 227 -6.61 -5.87 -18.43
C THR A 227 -5.92 -7.04 -19.13
N THR A 228 -6.65 -8.13 -19.32
CA THR A 228 -6.27 -9.11 -20.34
C THR A 228 -6.46 -8.45 -21.70
N TYR A 229 -5.38 -8.05 -22.37
CA TYR A 229 -5.45 -7.74 -23.79
C TYR A 229 -5.58 -9.06 -24.56
N ARG A 230 -6.80 -9.46 -24.88
CA ARG A 230 -7.07 -10.30 -26.06
C ARG A 230 -7.75 -9.41 -27.09
N ASN A 231 -7.04 -9.12 -28.16
CA ASN A 231 -7.52 -8.54 -29.41
C ASN A 231 -8.38 -7.26 -29.28
N GLY A 232 -7.72 -6.12 -29.06
CA GLY A 232 -8.14 -4.84 -29.66
C GLY A 232 -9.46 -4.19 -29.24
N THR A 233 -10.20 -4.68 -28.22
CA THR A 233 -11.38 -3.97 -27.71
C THR A 233 -11.54 -4.10 -26.20
N PRO A 234 -11.79 -3.00 -25.44
CA PRO A 234 -12.02 -3.09 -24.00
C PRO A 234 -13.44 -3.61 -23.72
N ASN A 235 -13.54 -4.83 -23.20
CA ASN A 235 -14.82 -5.40 -22.80
C ASN A 235 -15.26 -4.83 -21.43
N ARG A 236 -16.43 -4.20 -21.39
CA ARG A 236 -17.02 -3.60 -20.20
C ARG A 236 -17.76 -4.68 -19.41
N THR A 237 -17.10 -5.33 -18.46
CA THR A 237 -17.79 -6.29 -17.58
C THR A 237 -18.45 -5.57 -16.42
N LEU A 238 -19.76 -5.32 -16.59
CA LEU A 238 -20.71 -5.16 -15.50
C LEU A 238 -20.70 -6.44 -14.66
N ILE A 239 -20.43 -6.36 -13.35
CA ILE A 239 -20.77 -7.46 -12.44
C ILE A 239 -21.58 -6.89 -11.28
N THR A 240 -22.77 -7.49 -11.21
CA THR A 240 -23.87 -7.39 -10.26
C THR A 240 -23.45 -7.84 -8.85
N ARG A 241 -24.20 -7.33 -7.87
CA ARG A 241 -24.15 -7.72 -6.47
C ARG A 241 -24.85 -9.07 -6.29
N ASP A 242 -24.29 -9.92 -5.44
CA ASP A 242 -25.01 -10.73 -4.46
C ASP A 242 -24.26 -10.63 -3.12
#